data_AF-A0A6M3ZHX6-F1
#
_entry.id   AF-A0A6M3ZHX6-F1
#
_cell.length_a   1.000
_cell.length_b   1.000
_cell.length_c   1.000
_cell.angle_alpha   90.00
_cell.angle_beta   90.00
_cell.angle_gamma   90.00
#
_symmetry.space_group_name_H-M   'P 1'
#
loop_
_entity.id
_entity.type
_entity.pdbx_description
1 polymer ?
#
loop_
_entity_poly.entity_id
_entity_poly.type
_entity_poly.pdbx_seq_one_letter_code
_entity_poly.pdbx_strand_id
1 'polypeptide(L)'
;MLQKLRKRQRELEEKQYPDELYGFEAEIYEFFMLVAGSLDYVLANKRIPRHQRRSLEKSFFELYPDILPDMIKNDKDLYHHILLYEQVRQEICVALSN
;
A
#
# COMPACT_ATOMS: atom_id res chain seq x y z
N MET A 1 -14.32 6.98 9.96
CA MET A 1 -13.30 6.92 8.89
C MET A 1 -11.88 7.21 9.39
N LEU A 2 -11.59 8.41 9.91
CA LEU A 2 -10.24 8.79 10.36
C LEU A 2 -9.65 7.86 11.45
N GLN A 3 -10.44 7.43 12.43
CA GLN A 3 -10.00 6.48 13.47
C GLN A 3 -9.58 5.12 12.88
N LYS A 4 -10.27 4.66 11.82
CA LYS A 4 -9.92 3.43 11.09
C LYS A 4 -8.56 3.59 10.41
N LEU A 5 -8.33 4.71 9.73
CA LEU A 5 -7.06 5.03 9.08
C LEU A 5 -5.90 5.17 10.09
N ARG A 6 -6.13 5.73 11.27
CA ARG A 6 -5.11 5.75 12.35
C ARG A 6 -4.78 4.35 12.87
N LYS A 7 -5.76 3.44 12.90
CA LYS A 7 -5.49 2.03 13.21
C LYS A 7 -4.61 1.38 12.14
N ARG A 8 -4.88 1.68 10.87
CA ARG A 8 -4.04 1.20 9.75
C ARG A 8 -2.62 1.71 9.83
N GLN A 9 -2.42 2.99 10.16
CA GLN A 9 -1.07 3.55 10.30
C GLN A 9 -0.24 2.76 11.31
N ARG A 10 -0.80 2.51 12.50
CA ARG A 10 -0.14 1.68 13.51
C ARG A 10 0.11 0.25 13.03
N GLU A 11 -0.86 -0.35 12.35
CA GLU A 11 -0.71 -1.70 11.78
C GLU A 11 0.44 -1.77 10.76
N LEU A 12 0.64 -0.73 9.94
CA LEU A 12 1.77 -0.64 9.02
C LEU A 12 3.11 -0.40 9.73
N GLU A 13 3.12 0.40 10.80
CA GLU A 13 4.34 0.69 11.59
C GLU A 13 4.81 -0.50 12.42
N GLU A 14 3.87 -1.29 12.95
CA GLU A 14 4.17 -2.44 13.83
C GLU A 14 4.52 -3.72 13.04
N LYS A 15 4.11 -3.81 11.78
CA LYS A 15 4.32 -5.02 10.98
C LYS A 15 5.73 -5.04 10.39
N GLN A 16 6.50 -6.07 10.74
CA GLN A 16 7.84 -6.29 10.21
C GLN A 16 7.77 -6.63 8.72
N TYR A 17 8.57 -5.96 7.89
CA TYR A 17 8.66 -6.27 6.46
C TYR A 17 9.09 -7.73 6.22
N PRO A 18 8.59 -8.38 5.16
CA PRO A 18 9.05 -9.71 4.75
C PRO A 18 10.54 -9.71 4.45
N ASP A 19 11.23 -10.80 4.82
CA ASP A 19 12.67 -10.96 4.58
C ASP A 19 12.99 -11.27 3.09
N GLU A 20 12.06 -11.89 2.36
CA GLU A 20 12.22 -12.29 0.96
C GLU A 20 11.25 -11.54 0.05
N LEU A 21 11.80 -10.84 -0.96
CA LEU A 21 11.05 -10.02 -1.92
C LEU A 21 11.19 -10.51 -3.37
N TYR A 22 11.79 -11.69 -3.57
CA TYR A 22 11.89 -12.41 -4.86
C TYR A 22 12.47 -11.59 -6.02
N GLY A 23 13.36 -10.62 -5.74
CA GLY A 23 13.97 -9.77 -6.77
C GLY A 23 13.09 -8.59 -7.23
N PHE A 24 11.98 -8.33 -6.52
CA PHE A 24 11.06 -7.21 -6.78
C PHE A 24 11.09 -6.17 -5.66
N GLU A 25 12.25 -6.02 -5.00
CA GLU A 25 12.42 -5.14 -3.85
C GLU A 25 11.99 -3.71 -4.18
N ALA A 26 12.38 -3.20 -5.35
CA ALA A 26 12.11 -1.83 -5.77
C ALA A 26 10.60 -1.57 -5.91
N GLU A 27 9.89 -2.42 -6.64
CA GLU A 27 8.45 -2.31 -6.89
C GLU A 27 7.63 -2.44 -5.61
N ILE A 28 8.01 -3.40 -4.76
CA ILE A 28 7.34 -3.65 -3.48
C ILE A 28 7.53 -2.47 -2.54
N TYR A 29 8.77 -1.98 -2.37
CA TYR A 29 9.03 -0.82 -1.52
C TYR A 29 8.40 0.46 -2.08
N GLU A 30 8.43 0.67 -3.40
CA GLU A 30 7.79 1.82 -4.02
C GLU A 30 6.27 1.82 -3.74
N PHE A 31 5.61 0.66 -3.85
CA PHE A 31 4.20 0.54 -3.50
C PHE A 31 3.95 0.82 -2.01
N PHE A 32 4.75 0.25 -1.13
CA PHE A 32 4.59 0.42 0.30
C PHE A 32 4.79 1.87 0.73
N MET A 33 5.82 2.53 0.21
CA MET A 33 6.06 3.97 0.43
C MET A 33 4.93 4.82 -0.14
N LEU A 34 4.42 4.49 -1.33
CA LEU A 34 3.28 5.18 -1.94
C LEU A 34 2.08 5.17 -1.00
N VAL A 35 1.70 4.00 -0.47
CA VAL A 35 0.52 3.85 0.38
C VAL A 35 0.74 4.47 1.77
N ALA A 36 1.87 4.17 2.43
CA ALA A 36 2.18 4.70 3.76
C ALA A 36 2.30 6.23 3.75
N GLY A 37 3.04 6.79 2.78
CA GLY A 37 3.15 8.23 2.61
C GLY A 37 1.78 8.85 2.31
N SER A 38 0.95 8.22 1.47
CA SER A 38 -0.41 8.73 1.18
C SER A 38 -1.30 8.75 2.42
N LEU A 39 -1.19 7.73 3.28
CA LEU A 39 -1.91 7.65 4.54
C LEU A 39 -1.56 8.83 5.45
N ASP A 40 -0.27 9.17 5.55
CA ASP A 40 0.20 10.31 6.35
C ASP A 40 -0.39 11.64 5.86
N TYR A 41 -0.46 11.84 4.53
CA TYR A 41 -1.11 13.01 3.97
C TYR A 41 -2.59 13.09 4.37
N VAL A 42 -3.34 11.99 4.26
CA VAL A 42 -4.76 11.96 4.66
C VAL A 42 -4.92 12.24 6.14
N LEU A 43 -4.12 11.59 6.99
CA LEU A 43 -4.19 11.75 8.45
C LEU A 43 -3.79 13.16 8.91
N ALA A 44 -2.87 13.80 8.21
CA ALA A 44 -2.48 15.19 8.44
C ALA A 44 -3.44 16.21 7.82
N ASN A 45 -4.54 15.77 7.18
CA ASN A 45 -5.46 16.60 6.42
C ASN A 45 -4.75 17.47 5.35
N LYS A 46 -3.72 16.91 4.72
CA LYS A 46 -2.92 17.54 3.66
C LYS A 46 -3.37 17.06 2.30
N ARG A 47 -3.25 17.93 1.30
CA ARG A 47 -3.52 17.58 -0.10
C ARG A 47 -2.45 16.61 -0.62
N ILE A 48 -2.88 15.46 -1.13
CA ILE A 48 -2.01 14.50 -1.81
C ILE A 48 -1.57 15.05 -3.18
N PRO A 49 -0.26 14.95 -3.53
CA PRO A 49 0.25 15.25 -4.87
C PRO A 49 -0.51 14.52 -5.99
N ARG A 50 -0.72 15.18 -7.12
CA ARG A 50 -1.55 14.63 -8.22
C ARG A 50 -1.01 13.32 -8.79
N HIS A 51 0.32 13.18 -8.91
CA HIS A 51 0.93 11.94 -9.39
C HIS A 51 0.69 10.78 -8.41
N GLN A 52 0.87 11.04 -7.11
CA GLN A 52 0.62 10.08 -6.04
C GLN A 52 -0.84 9.62 -6.03
N ARG A 53 -1.79 10.56 -6.17
CA ARG A 53 -3.22 10.25 -6.29
C ARG A 53 -3.53 9.35 -7.50
N ARG A 54 -2.92 9.60 -8.66
CA ARG A 54 -3.10 8.75 -9.84
C ARG A 54 -2.54 7.34 -9.63
N SER A 55 -1.39 7.20 -8.96
CA SER A 55 -0.84 5.88 -8.64
C SER A 55 -1.75 5.10 -7.70
N LEU A 56 -2.36 5.76 -6.70
CA LEU A 56 -3.32 5.13 -5.77
C LEU A 56 -4.59 4.60 -6.44
N GLU A 57 -4.97 5.11 -7.62
CA GLU A 57 -6.14 4.63 -8.36
C GLU A 57 -5.94 3.20 -8.89
N LYS A 58 -4.69 2.77 -9.04
CA LYS A 58 -4.31 1.43 -9.49
C LYS A 58 -3.98 0.52 -8.31
N SER A 59 -4.32 -0.75 -8.44
CA SER A 59 -3.84 -1.81 -7.56
C SER A 59 -2.37 -2.13 -7.79
N PHE A 60 -1.75 -2.87 -6.88
CA PHE A 60 -0.37 -3.35 -6.93
C PHE A 60 -0.08 -4.04 -8.26
N PHE A 61 -0.92 -5.00 -8.66
CA PHE A 61 -0.74 -5.75 -9.91
C PHE A 61 -1.03 -4.93 -11.17
N GLU A 62 -1.76 -3.81 -11.05
CA GLU A 62 -1.93 -2.85 -12.16
C GLU A 62 -0.77 -1.87 -12.28
N LEU A 63 -0.03 -1.63 -11.18
CA LEU A 63 1.19 -0.83 -11.18
C LEU A 63 2.40 -1.64 -11.66
N TYR A 64 2.48 -2.90 -11.26
CA TYR A 64 3.61 -3.80 -11.54
C TYR A 64 3.11 -5.09 -12.19
N PRO A 65 2.72 -5.04 -13.48
CA PRO A 65 2.11 -6.18 -14.17
C PRO A 65 3.07 -7.37 -14.36
N ASP A 66 4.37 -7.15 -14.24
CA ASP A 66 5.39 -8.20 -14.35
C ASP A 66 5.44 -9.10 -13.09
N ILE A 67 4.91 -8.62 -11.95
CA ILE A 67 4.80 -9.40 -10.72
C ILE A 67 3.49 -10.15 -10.75
N LEU A 68 3.52 -11.43 -11.13
CA LEU A 68 2.32 -12.24 -11.16
C LEU A 68 1.92 -12.66 -9.74
N PRO A 69 0.61 -12.70 -9.40
CA PRO A 69 0.14 -13.21 -8.11
C PRO A 69 0.71 -14.60 -7.80
N ASP A 70 0.87 -15.43 -8.82
CA ASP A 70 1.40 -16.79 -8.72
C ASP A 70 2.87 -16.86 -8.28
N MET A 71 3.65 -15.81 -8.52
CA MET A 71 5.05 -15.73 -8.09
C MET A 71 5.17 -15.50 -6.58
N ILE A 72 4.22 -14.77 -5.99
CA ILE A 72 4.26 -14.35 -4.59
C ILE A 72 3.24 -15.09 -3.70
N LYS A 73 2.21 -15.73 -4.26
CA LYS A 73 1.15 -16.41 -3.48
C LYS A 73 1.65 -17.54 -2.59
N ASN A 74 2.80 -18.14 -2.94
CA ASN A 74 3.39 -19.24 -2.18
C ASN A 74 4.11 -18.72 -0.93
N ASP A 75 4.54 -17.46 -0.95
CA ASP A 75 5.01 -16.73 0.21
C ASP A 75 3.82 -16.10 0.92
N LYS A 76 3.38 -16.75 1.99
CA LYS A 76 2.25 -16.26 2.76
C LYS A 76 2.55 -14.88 3.36
N ASP A 77 3.78 -14.59 3.76
CA ASP A 77 4.08 -13.38 4.51
C ASP A 77 4.16 -12.15 3.61
N LEU A 78 4.83 -12.27 2.46
CA LEU A 78 4.85 -11.22 1.45
C LEU A 78 3.46 -10.98 0.85
N TYR A 79 2.75 -12.05 0.49
CA TYR A 79 1.42 -11.91 -0.10
C TYR A 79 0.44 -11.25 0.89
N HIS A 80 0.44 -11.64 2.16
CA HIS A 80 -0.37 -10.98 3.18
C HIS A 80 0.02 -9.51 3.40
N HIS A 81 1.30 -9.16 3.26
CA HIS A 81 1.73 -7.76 3.30
C HIS A 81 1.15 -6.96 2.14
N ILE A 82 1.30 -7.44 0.91
CA ILE A 82 0.75 -6.76 -0.27
C ILE A 82 -0.76 -6.57 -0.13
N LEU A 83 -1.48 -7.58 0.35
CA LEU A 83 -2.92 -7.48 0.60
C LEU A 83 -3.28 -6.45 1.67
N LEU A 84 -2.50 -6.34 2.74
CA LEU A 84 -2.70 -5.31 3.76
C LEU A 84 -2.53 -3.92 3.16
N TYR A 85 -1.46 -3.68 2.41
CA TYR A 85 -1.20 -2.40 1.76
C TYR A 85 -2.26 -2.07 0.69
N GLU A 86 -2.75 -3.06 -0.05
CA GLU A 86 -3.90 -2.92 -0.94
C GLU A 86 -5.16 -2.47 -0.20
N GLN A 87 -5.44 -3.10 0.94
CA GLN A 87 -6.59 -2.73 1.76
C GLN A 87 -6.48 -1.28 2.25
N VAL A 88 -5.30 -0.85 2.68
CA VAL A 88 -5.06 0.53 3.11
C VAL A 88 -5.20 1.50 1.93
N ARG A 89 -4.67 1.16 0.75
CA ARG A 89 -4.83 1.95 -0.48
C ARG A 89 -6.31 2.19 -0.80
N GLN A 90 -7.14 1.15 -0.76
CA GLN A 90 -8.58 1.28 -1.01
C GLN A 90 -9.25 2.19 0.03
N GLU A 91 -8.90 2.04 1.30
CA GLU A 91 -9.43 2.88 2.39
C GLU A 91 -9.04 4.37 2.21
N ILE A 92 -7.82 4.64 1.71
CA ILE A 92 -7.38 5.98 1.33
C ILE A 92 -8.22 6.52 0.15
N CYS A 93 -8.40 5.75 -0.92
CA CYS A 93 -9.18 6.19 -2.09
C CYS A 93 -10.63 6.53 -1.72
N VAL A 94 -11.24 5.75 -0.82
CA VAL A 94 -12.56 6.05 -0.28
C VAL A 94 -12.54 7.38 0.51
N ALA A 95 -11.52 7.61 1.33
CA ALA A 95 -11.39 8.86 2.08
C ALA A 95 -11.17 10.09 1.19
N LEU A 96 -10.54 9.93 0.02
CA LEU A 96 -10.30 11.01 -0.95
C LEU A 96 -11.48 11.33 -1.87
N SER A 97 -12.50 10.47 -1.87
CA SER A 97 -13.70 10.61 -2.70
C SER A 97 -14.90 11.19 -1.95
N ASN A 98 -14.78 11.35 -0.62
CA ASN A 98 -15.72 12.05 0.25
C ASN A 98 -15.27 13.48 0.49
#